data_AF-A0A3Q2XJ49-F1
#
_entry.id   AF-A0A3Q2XJ49-F1
#
_cell.length_a   1.000
_cell.length_b   1.000
_cell.length_c   1.000
_cell.angle_alpha   90.00
_cell.angle_beta   90.00
_cell.angle_gamma   90.00
#
_symmetry.space_group_name_H-M   'P 1'
#
loop_
_entity.id
_entity.type
_entity.pdbx_description
1 polymer ?
#
loop_
_entity_poly.entity_id
_entity_poly.type
_entity_poly.pdbx_seq_one_letter_code
_entity_poly.pdbx_strand_id
1 'polypeptide(L)'
;MTLRCMRKVTYQREEAAAHSLCPVVSPAQLRPCNTQACPPGWNTGAWSQCSKSCGRGLRKRSVFCQSADPGAVVPDSMCRQNQRPKAQESCVLRRCPKNDKLQWTLTSWGECSVSCGGGVQTRGVQCVYQGRPASGCLAHQRPVATRACNTQFCPRAAPPPQHHHNRVTAVGTTLRGKVLPSQGFPVSISRFLKLFGLRSNVPSNFPCV
;
A
#
# COMPACT_ATOMS: atom_id res chain seq x y z
N MET A 1 -47.37 -31.39 -44.46
CA MET A 1 -47.19 -32.52 -45.39
C MET A 1 -47.07 -33.78 -44.55
N THR A 2 -48.05 -34.69 -44.63
CA THR A 2 -48.11 -35.89 -43.78
C THR A 2 -47.73 -37.09 -44.64
N LEU A 3 -46.61 -37.75 -44.34
CA LEU A 3 -46.22 -38.98 -45.03
C LEU A 3 -47.17 -40.10 -44.60
N ARG A 4 -47.83 -40.74 -45.56
CA ARG A 4 -48.68 -41.92 -45.33
C ARG A 4 -48.08 -43.09 -46.07
N CYS A 5 -47.92 -44.20 -45.37
CA CYS A 5 -47.46 -45.43 -45.97
C CYS A 5 -48.62 -46.10 -46.68
N MET A 6 -48.46 -46.46 -47.95
CA MET A 6 -49.51 -47.09 -48.74
C MET A 6 -49.07 -48.51 -49.09
N ARG A 7 -49.99 -49.47 -49.02
CA ARG A 7 -49.78 -50.84 -49.49
C ARG A 7 -50.79 -51.18 -50.57
N LYS A 8 -50.38 -51.98 -51.55
CA LYS A 8 -51.27 -52.54 -52.58
C LYS A 8 -52.01 -53.74 -52.00
N VAL A 9 -53.33 -53.66 -51.94
CA VAL A 9 -54.20 -54.74 -51.45
C VAL A 9 -54.73 -55.57 -52.63
N THR A 10 -55.01 -54.91 -53.76
CA THR A 10 -55.32 -55.53 -55.06
C THR A 10 -54.72 -54.69 -56.20
N TYR A 11 -54.74 -55.19 -57.45
CA TYR A 11 -54.17 -54.48 -58.61
C TYR A 11 -54.71 -53.06 -58.82
N GLN A 12 -55.94 -52.79 -58.37
CA GLN A 12 -56.62 -51.49 -58.50
C GLN A 12 -56.84 -50.78 -57.15
N ARG A 13 -56.43 -51.37 -56.01
CA ARG A 13 -56.74 -50.81 -54.68
C ARG A 13 -55.50 -50.68 -53.82
N GLU A 14 -55.24 -49.46 -53.41
CA GLU A 14 -54.21 -49.07 -52.46
C GLU A 14 -54.84 -48.58 -51.16
N GLU A 15 -54.22 -48.89 -50.02
CA GLU A 15 -54.70 -48.50 -48.71
C GLU A 15 -53.55 -48.02 -47.83
N ALA A 16 -53.85 -47.11 -46.90
CA ALA A 16 -52.90 -46.67 -45.90
C ALA A 16 -52.53 -47.83 -44.95
N ALA A 17 -51.26 -48.22 -44.96
CA ALA A 17 -50.70 -49.19 -44.02
C ALA A 17 -50.28 -48.51 -42.72
N ALA A 18 -50.24 -49.28 -41.63
CA ALA A 18 -49.62 -48.84 -40.40
C ALA A 18 -48.14 -48.50 -40.64
N HIS A 19 -47.65 -47.44 -40.00
CA HIS A 19 -46.30 -46.93 -40.20
C HIS A 19 -45.20 -47.96 -39.86
N SER A 20 -45.52 -48.95 -39.01
CA SER A 20 -44.64 -50.05 -38.60
C SER A 20 -44.42 -51.13 -39.67
N LEU A 21 -45.27 -51.19 -40.69
CA LEU A 21 -45.18 -52.18 -41.79
C LEU A 21 -44.36 -51.67 -42.97
N CYS A 22 -43.89 -50.43 -42.89
CA CYS A 22 -43.08 -49.82 -43.92
C CYS A 22 -41.62 -50.21 -43.67
N PRO A 23 -40.85 -50.65 -44.68
CA PRO A 23 -39.42 -50.81 -44.54
C PRO A 23 -38.80 -49.42 -44.29
N VAL A 24 -38.56 -49.09 -43.02
CA VAL A 24 -38.20 -47.72 -42.59
C VAL A 24 -36.74 -47.42 -42.95
N VAL A 25 -36.56 -46.47 -43.87
CA VAL A 25 -35.76 -45.29 -43.52
C VAL A 25 -36.65 -44.09 -43.82
N SER A 26 -37.40 -43.64 -42.82
CA SER A 26 -38.10 -42.36 -42.92
C SER A 26 -37.03 -41.28 -43.15
N PRO A 27 -37.07 -40.49 -44.24
CA PRO A 27 -36.18 -39.35 -44.36
C PRO A 27 -36.40 -38.46 -43.13
N ALA A 28 -35.32 -37.98 -42.51
CA ALA A 28 -35.39 -37.19 -41.28
C ALA A 28 -36.38 -36.03 -41.46
N GLN A 29 -37.59 -36.18 -40.89
CA GLN A 29 -38.64 -35.17 -40.96
C GLN A 29 -38.35 -33.98 -40.02
N LEU A 30 -37.28 -34.08 -39.24
CA LEU A 30 -36.79 -33.06 -38.34
C LEU A 30 -35.57 -32.38 -38.98
N ARG A 31 -35.73 -31.10 -39.32
CA ARG A 31 -34.60 -30.26 -39.68
C ARG A 31 -34.03 -29.64 -38.40
N PRO A 32 -32.74 -29.83 -38.10
CA PRO A 32 -32.11 -29.12 -37.00
C PRO A 32 -32.28 -27.61 -37.18
N CYS A 33 -32.76 -26.94 -36.14
CA CYS A 33 -32.78 -25.48 -36.06
C CYS A 33 -31.71 -25.03 -35.07
N ASN A 34 -31.24 -23.78 -35.19
CA ASN A 34 -30.18 -23.22 -34.34
C ASN A 34 -28.88 -24.04 -34.37
N THR A 35 -28.47 -24.48 -35.56
CA THR A 35 -27.21 -25.20 -35.78
C THR A 35 -25.96 -24.32 -35.61
N GLN A 36 -26.15 -23.01 -35.38
CA GLN A 36 -25.05 -22.11 -35.10
C GLN A 36 -24.58 -22.28 -33.66
N ALA A 37 -23.26 -22.27 -33.46
CA ALA A 37 -22.67 -22.28 -32.13
C ALA A 37 -23.18 -21.07 -31.33
N CYS A 38 -23.55 -21.29 -30.05
CA CYS A 38 -23.94 -20.19 -29.19
C CYS A 38 -22.74 -19.25 -28.97
N PRO A 39 -22.94 -17.93 -28.95
CA PRO A 39 -21.88 -17.00 -28.63
C PRO A 39 -21.38 -17.23 -27.18
N PRO A 40 -20.09 -16.97 -26.91
CA PRO A 40 -19.53 -17.14 -25.57
C PRO A 40 -20.15 -16.16 -24.57
N GLY A 41 -20.29 -16.63 -23.32
CA GLY A 41 -20.93 -15.91 -22.23
C GLY A 41 -20.00 -15.71 -21.03
N TRP A 42 -20.31 -14.70 -20.21
CA TRP A 42 -19.60 -14.47 -18.95
C TRP A 42 -20.07 -15.44 -17.88
N ASN A 43 -19.13 -16.18 -17.31
CA ASN A 43 -19.37 -17.05 -16.18
C ASN A 43 -18.58 -16.56 -14.95
N THR A 44 -19.09 -16.89 -13.77
CA THR A 44 -18.51 -16.46 -12.51
C THR A 44 -18.37 -17.61 -11.54
N GLY A 45 -17.24 -17.67 -10.84
CA GLY A 45 -17.07 -18.58 -9.71
C GLY A 45 -17.75 -18.10 -8.43
N ALA A 46 -17.62 -18.89 -7.38
CA ALA A 46 -18.07 -18.52 -6.04
C ALA A 46 -17.32 -17.29 -5.51
N TRP A 47 -18.01 -16.51 -4.70
CA TRP A 47 -17.37 -15.43 -3.95
C TRP A 47 -16.40 -16.00 -2.91
N SER A 48 -15.24 -15.35 -2.78
CA SER A 48 -14.32 -15.55 -1.68
C SER A 48 -14.96 -15.14 -0.35
N GLN A 49 -14.31 -15.52 0.73
CA GLN A 49 -14.57 -14.91 2.03
C GLN A 49 -14.30 -13.40 1.99
N CYS A 50 -14.93 -12.68 2.91
CA CYS A 50 -14.71 -11.24 3.07
C CYS A 50 -13.27 -10.98 3.54
N SER A 51 -12.63 -9.94 3.00
CA SER A 51 -11.23 -9.58 3.33
C SER A 51 -11.01 -9.19 4.80
N LYS A 52 -12.10 -8.93 5.53
CA LYS A 52 -12.09 -8.70 6.97
C LYS A 52 -12.99 -9.73 7.64
N SER A 53 -12.68 -10.06 8.89
CA SER A 53 -13.52 -10.88 9.77
C SER A 53 -14.63 -10.08 10.46
N CYS A 54 -14.58 -8.75 10.40
CA CYS A 54 -15.58 -7.84 10.97
C CYS A 54 -15.65 -6.51 10.20
N GLY A 55 -16.75 -5.79 10.35
CA GLY A 55 -16.95 -4.48 9.73
C GLY A 55 -17.08 -4.55 8.20
N ARG A 56 -16.66 -3.48 7.51
CA ARG A 56 -16.69 -3.39 6.04
C ARG A 56 -15.40 -3.90 5.43
N GLY A 57 -15.53 -4.86 4.52
CA GLY A 57 -14.44 -5.44 3.72
C GLY A 57 -14.82 -5.59 2.25
N LEU A 58 -14.03 -6.38 1.53
CA LEU A 58 -14.20 -6.69 0.11
C LEU A 58 -14.17 -8.20 -0.09
N ARG A 59 -15.01 -8.73 -0.99
CA ARG A 59 -14.91 -10.11 -1.46
C ARG A 59 -14.69 -10.13 -2.96
N LYS A 60 -13.99 -11.16 -3.44
CA LYS A 60 -13.58 -11.33 -4.84
C LYS A 60 -14.13 -12.62 -5.40
N ARG A 61 -14.38 -12.69 -6.70
CA ARG A 61 -14.72 -13.93 -7.41
C ARG A 61 -13.99 -14.00 -8.74
N SER A 62 -13.86 -15.20 -9.29
CA SER A 62 -13.43 -15.37 -10.66
C SER A 62 -14.54 -14.94 -11.63
N VAL A 63 -14.16 -14.24 -12.69
CA VAL A 63 -15.03 -13.85 -13.81
C VAL A 63 -14.27 -14.19 -15.07
N PHE A 64 -14.81 -15.07 -15.89
CA PHE A 64 -14.14 -15.60 -17.07
C PHE A 64 -15.14 -15.78 -18.22
N CYS A 65 -14.66 -15.62 -19.45
CA CYS A 65 -15.46 -15.85 -20.64
C CYS A 65 -15.43 -17.35 -20.99
N GLN A 66 -16.59 -17.94 -21.25
CA GLN A 66 -16.72 -19.37 -21.57
C GLN A 66 -17.49 -19.55 -22.89
N SER A 67 -17.03 -20.46 -23.75
CA SER A 67 -17.73 -20.81 -24.98
C SER A 67 -18.95 -21.70 -24.72
N ALA A 68 -19.75 -21.92 -25.77
CA ALA A 68 -20.85 -22.88 -25.75
C ALA A 68 -20.39 -24.32 -25.46
N ASP A 69 -19.13 -24.64 -25.81
CA ASP A 69 -18.54 -25.93 -25.52
C ASP A 69 -18.30 -26.10 -24.00
N PRO A 70 -18.70 -27.25 -23.41
CA PRO A 70 -18.56 -27.49 -21.98
C PRO A 70 -17.10 -27.35 -21.51
N GLY A 71 -16.88 -26.50 -20.52
CA GLY A 71 -15.57 -26.33 -19.86
C GLY A 71 -14.52 -25.51 -20.62
N ALA A 72 -14.79 -25.05 -21.84
CA ALA A 72 -13.81 -24.28 -22.62
C ALA A 72 -13.83 -22.77 -22.25
N VAL A 73 -12.82 -22.35 -21.48
CA VAL A 73 -12.58 -20.94 -21.16
C VAL A 73 -11.89 -20.27 -22.34
N VAL A 74 -12.44 -19.15 -22.80
CA VAL A 74 -11.95 -18.39 -23.97
C VAL A 74 -11.49 -17.00 -23.53
N PRO A 75 -10.73 -16.27 -24.37
CA PRO A 75 -10.31 -14.91 -24.04
C PRO A 75 -11.49 -13.98 -23.74
N ASP A 76 -11.32 -13.11 -22.75
CA ASP A 76 -12.33 -12.13 -22.31
C ASP A 76 -12.91 -11.32 -23.48
N SER A 77 -12.10 -11.00 -24.50
CA SER A 77 -12.48 -10.22 -25.68
C SER A 77 -13.61 -10.85 -26.50
N MET A 78 -13.81 -12.16 -26.39
CA MET A 78 -14.88 -12.88 -27.09
C MET A 78 -16.25 -12.63 -26.44
N CYS A 79 -16.28 -12.25 -25.16
CA CYS A 79 -17.49 -11.88 -24.45
C CYS A 79 -17.75 -10.36 -24.53
N ARG A 80 -19.04 -9.99 -24.46
CA ARG A 80 -19.47 -8.58 -24.46
C ARG A 80 -19.02 -7.87 -23.18
N GLN A 81 -18.06 -6.96 -23.28
CA GLN A 81 -17.46 -6.30 -22.10
C GLN A 81 -18.45 -5.52 -21.24
N ASN A 82 -19.49 -4.93 -21.84
CA ASN A 82 -20.54 -4.22 -21.10
C ASN A 82 -21.41 -5.14 -20.22
N GLN A 83 -21.38 -6.45 -20.46
CA GLN A 83 -22.08 -7.45 -19.65
C GLN A 83 -21.16 -8.11 -18.62
N ARG A 84 -19.89 -7.68 -18.51
CA ARG A 84 -18.92 -8.28 -17.61
C ARG A 84 -19.35 -8.11 -16.14
N PRO A 85 -19.59 -9.20 -15.40
CA PRO A 85 -19.95 -9.11 -14.00
C PRO A 85 -18.82 -8.53 -13.14
N LYS A 86 -19.16 -7.92 -12.01
CA LYS A 86 -18.17 -7.42 -11.05
C LYS A 86 -17.34 -8.58 -10.48
N ALA A 87 -16.02 -8.47 -10.56
CA ALA A 87 -15.09 -9.40 -9.94
C ALA A 87 -14.87 -9.13 -8.44
N GLN A 88 -15.26 -7.95 -7.95
CA GLN A 88 -15.12 -7.54 -6.56
C GLN A 88 -16.34 -6.76 -6.09
N GLU A 89 -16.73 -6.98 -4.83
CA GLU A 89 -17.80 -6.20 -4.19
C GLU A 89 -17.55 -6.01 -2.69
N SER A 90 -18.29 -5.07 -2.10
CA SER A 90 -18.25 -4.81 -0.67
C SER A 90 -19.02 -5.85 0.12
N CYS A 91 -18.47 -6.22 1.28
CA CYS A 91 -19.13 -7.08 2.26
C CYS A 91 -19.17 -6.35 3.60
N VAL A 92 -20.28 -6.53 4.33
CA VAL A 92 -20.47 -5.97 5.67
C VAL A 92 -20.75 -7.11 6.63
N LEU A 93 -19.83 -7.30 7.57
CA LEU A 93 -19.97 -8.28 8.64
C LEU A 93 -20.39 -7.60 9.94
N ARG A 94 -20.42 -8.37 11.03
CA ARG A 94 -20.68 -7.86 12.39
C ARG A 94 -19.72 -6.72 12.72
N ARG A 95 -20.17 -5.79 13.58
CA ARG A 95 -19.31 -4.70 14.06
C ARG A 95 -18.04 -5.28 14.66
N CYS A 96 -16.90 -4.67 14.36
CA CYS A 96 -15.65 -5.11 14.94
C CYS A 96 -15.71 -4.95 16.46
N PRO A 97 -15.20 -5.94 17.23
CA PRO A 97 -14.95 -5.76 18.64
C PRO A 97 -14.16 -4.47 18.83
N LYS A 98 -14.55 -3.67 19.82
CA LYS A 98 -13.70 -2.57 20.24
C LYS A 98 -12.39 -3.16 20.74
N ASN A 99 -11.28 -2.51 20.42
CA ASN A 99 -10.00 -2.90 20.99
C ASN A 99 -9.99 -2.44 22.46
N ASP A 100 -10.66 -3.23 23.30
CA ASP A 100 -10.81 -3.01 24.73
C ASP A 100 -9.56 -3.46 25.51
N LYS A 101 -8.47 -3.74 24.80
CA LYS A 101 -7.18 -4.05 25.41
C LYS A 101 -6.29 -2.83 25.39
N LEU A 102 -5.64 -2.59 26.52
CA LEU A 102 -4.54 -1.64 26.59
C LEU A 102 -3.35 -2.20 25.81
N GLN A 103 -2.78 -1.39 24.92
CA GLN A 103 -1.64 -1.81 24.10
C GLN A 103 -0.62 -0.69 23.96
N TRP A 104 0.64 -1.06 23.77
CA TRP A 104 1.72 -0.13 23.44
C TRP A 104 1.68 0.20 21.95
N THR A 105 1.55 1.48 21.62
CA THR A 105 1.67 2.00 20.25
C THR A 105 3.02 2.69 20.09
N LEU A 106 3.63 2.51 18.91
CA LEU A 106 4.97 2.96 18.58
C LEU A 106 4.89 3.93 17.40
N THR A 107 5.65 5.02 17.47
CA THR A 107 5.89 5.84 16.28
C THR A 107 7.00 5.23 15.44
N SER A 108 7.15 5.74 14.22
CA SER A 108 8.39 5.55 13.46
C SER A 108 9.59 6.05 14.27
N TRP A 109 10.76 5.48 14.01
CA TRP A 109 12.02 5.97 14.53
C TRP A 109 12.31 7.36 13.98
N GLY A 110 12.78 8.25 14.85
CA GLY A 110 13.33 9.54 14.43
C GLY A 110 14.67 9.38 13.71
N GLU A 111 15.21 10.50 13.25
CA GLU A 111 16.54 10.55 12.67
C GLU A 111 17.61 10.16 13.70
N CYS A 112 18.75 9.69 13.20
CA CYS A 112 19.89 9.39 14.06
C CYS A 112 20.53 10.70 14.55
N SER A 113 20.90 10.76 15.83
CA SER A 113 21.54 11.95 16.42
C SER A 113 22.83 12.39 15.72
N VAL A 114 23.52 11.47 15.07
CA VAL A 114 24.74 11.73 14.28
C VAL A 114 24.69 10.93 12.98
N SER A 115 25.37 11.42 11.94
CA SER A 115 25.47 10.74 10.65
C SER A 115 26.52 9.62 10.63
N CYS A 116 27.45 9.61 11.59
CA CYS A 116 28.52 8.61 11.72
C CYS A 116 29.04 8.56 13.17
N GLY A 117 29.83 7.56 13.50
CA GLY A 117 30.53 7.43 14.78
C GLY A 117 29.70 6.85 15.93
N GLY A 118 28.49 6.37 15.66
CA GLY A 118 27.57 5.84 16.66
C GLY A 118 26.67 6.92 17.26
N GLY A 119 25.40 6.87 16.89
CA GLY A 119 24.34 7.73 17.40
C GLY A 119 23.20 6.96 18.05
N VAL A 120 22.21 7.72 18.51
CA VAL A 120 20.97 7.19 19.07
C VAL A 120 19.81 7.78 18.29
N GLN A 121 18.83 6.93 17.99
CA GLN A 121 17.54 7.37 17.48
C GLN A 121 16.45 6.97 18.45
N THR A 122 15.47 7.86 18.58
CA THR A 122 14.40 7.77 19.57
C THR A 122 13.07 7.64 18.85
N ARG A 123 12.12 6.92 19.45
CA ARG A 123 10.73 6.84 19.01
C ARG A 123 9.79 7.09 20.18
N GLY A 124 8.58 7.55 19.88
CA GLY A 124 7.49 7.62 20.84
C GLY A 124 6.99 6.23 21.19
N VAL A 125 6.80 5.99 22.50
CA VAL A 125 6.17 4.78 23.05
C VAL A 125 5.02 5.24 23.95
N GLN A 126 3.79 5.01 23.52
CA GLN A 126 2.60 5.45 24.24
C GLN A 126 1.66 4.28 24.50
N CYS A 127 1.12 4.21 25.71
CA CYS A 127 0.06 3.28 26.03
C CYS A 127 -1.26 3.86 25.55
N VAL A 128 -2.04 3.05 24.81
CA VAL A 128 -3.34 3.46 24.28
C VAL A 128 -4.44 2.49 24.67
N TYR A 129 -5.61 3.04 24.93
CA TYR A 129 -6.86 2.33 25.14
C TYR A 129 -7.92 2.91 24.20
N GLN A 130 -8.53 2.06 23.36
CA GLN A 130 -9.52 2.50 22.37
C GLN A 130 -9.05 3.71 21.52
N GLY A 131 -7.75 3.79 21.20
CA GLY A 131 -7.17 4.88 20.40
C GLY A 131 -6.91 6.19 21.15
N ARG A 132 -7.05 6.22 22.49
CA ARG A 132 -6.71 7.37 23.33
C ARG A 132 -5.52 7.05 24.25
N PRO A 133 -4.70 8.05 24.63
CA PRO A 133 -3.64 7.87 25.62
C PRO A 133 -4.20 7.34 26.94
N ALA A 134 -3.56 6.30 27.49
CA ALA A 134 -3.95 5.64 28.73
C ALA A 134 -2.70 5.28 29.57
N SER A 135 -2.89 4.91 30.84
CA SER A 135 -1.79 4.64 31.79
C SER A 135 -1.75 3.23 32.38
N GLY A 136 -2.55 2.28 31.88
CA GLY A 136 -2.66 0.93 32.46
C GLY A 136 -1.94 -0.20 31.70
N CYS A 137 -1.04 0.11 30.76
CA CYS A 137 -0.29 -0.93 30.06
C CYS A 137 0.76 -1.56 30.99
N LEU A 138 1.01 -2.86 30.81
CA LEU A 138 2.00 -3.60 31.59
C LEU A 138 3.41 -3.06 31.32
N ALA A 139 4.08 -2.59 32.38
CA ALA A 139 5.40 -1.97 32.29
C ALA A 139 6.48 -2.93 31.73
N HIS A 140 6.42 -4.22 32.08
CA HIS A 140 7.34 -5.23 31.56
C HIS A 140 7.19 -5.50 30.05
N GLN A 141 6.06 -5.12 29.46
CA GLN A 141 5.81 -5.23 28.02
C GLN A 141 6.14 -3.92 27.28
N ARG A 142 6.64 -2.89 27.98
CA ARG A 142 6.96 -1.59 27.38
C ARG A 142 8.11 -1.76 26.39
N PRO A 143 7.89 -1.48 25.09
CA PRO A 143 8.96 -1.61 24.11
C PRO A 143 10.04 -0.55 24.29
N VAL A 144 11.24 -0.84 23.80
CA VAL A 144 12.37 0.11 23.83
C VAL A 144 12.06 1.38 23.03
N ALA A 145 12.37 2.53 23.62
CA ALA A 145 12.16 3.84 23.01
C ALA A 145 13.39 4.38 22.28
N THR A 146 14.55 3.76 22.49
CA THR A 146 15.84 4.18 21.94
C THR A 146 16.56 3.00 21.30
N ARG A 147 17.31 3.27 20.23
CA ARG A 147 18.23 2.29 19.62
C ARG A 147 19.48 2.98 19.08
N ALA A 148 20.58 2.24 19.03
CA ALA A 148 21.81 2.67 18.38
C ALA A 148 21.63 2.75 16.86
N CYS A 149 22.34 3.68 16.24
CA CYS A 149 22.35 3.90 14.79
C CYS A 149 23.67 4.47 14.31
N ASN A 150 23.92 4.44 13.00
CA ASN A 150 25.12 5.02 12.37
C ASN A 150 26.43 4.67 13.08
N THR A 151 26.59 3.40 13.46
CA THR A 151 27.76 2.85 14.17
C THR A 151 29.01 2.73 13.29
N GLN A 152 28.96 3.23 12.06
CA GLN A 152 30.07 3.24 11.13
C GLN A 152 31.04 4.36 11.48
N PHE A 153 32.34 4.16 11.22
CA PHE A 153 33.35 5.20 11.43
C PHE A 153 33.08 6.45 10.58
N CYS A 154 33.40 7.62 11.13
CA CYS A 154 33.28 8.87 10.40
C CYS A 154 34.35 9.00 9.31
N PRO A 155 34.01 9.51 8.11
CA PRO A 155 35.01 9.85 7.12
C PRO A 155 35.92 10.95 7.68
N ARG A 156 37.22 10.88 7.36
CA ARG A 156 38.16 11.94 7.73
C ARG A 156 37.73 13.25 7.08
N ALA A 157 37.80 14.34 7.82
CA ALA A 157 37.52 15.67 7.28
C ALA A 157 38.42 15.90 6.05
N ALA A 158 37.81 16.24 4.92
CA ALA A 158 38.56 16.68 3.75
C ALA A 158 39.33 17.95 4.13
N PRO A 159 40.62 18.09 3.73
CA PRO A 159 41.35 19.33 3.95
C PRO A 159 40.60 20.50 3.28
N PRO A 160 40.69 21.71 3.84
CA PRO A 160 40.07 22.88 3.24
C PRO A 160 40.59 23.06 1.80
N PRO A 161 39.75 23.51 0.86
CA PRO A 161 40.18 23.75 -0.51
C PRO A 161 41.33 24.76 -0.49
N GLN A 162 42.50 24.33 -0.97
CA GLN A 162 43.65 25.22 -1.11
C GLN A 162 43.33 26.22 -2.22
N HIS A 163 43.06 27.47 -1.85
CA HIS A 163 43.06 28.57 -2.81
C HIS A 163 44.50 28.76 -3.32
N HIS A 164 44.73 28.41 -4.59
CA HIS A 164 45.97 28.77 -5.28
C HIS A 164 46.00 30.30 -5.48
N HIS A 165 46.66 31.00 -4.56
CA HIS A 165 47.07 32.37 -4.82
C HIS A 165 48.22 32.36 -5.85
N ASN A 166 47.92 32.81 -7.06
CA ASN A 166 48.94 33.12 -8.07
C ASN A 166 49.87 34.20 -7.49
N ARG A 167 51.11 33.82 -7.20
CA ARG A 167 52.14 34.73 -6.70
C ARG A 167 52.63 35.60 -7.86
N VAL A 168 52.07 36.80 -8.00
CA VAL A 168 52.61 37.85 -8.89
C VAL A 168 53.97 38.26 -8.34
N THR A 169 55.02 38.08 -9.14
CA THR A 169 56.39 38.52 -8.86
C THR A 169 56.44 40.04 -8.90
N ALA A 170 56.43 40.69 -7.73
CA ALA A 170 56.68 42.12 -7.62
C ALA A 170 58.17 42.39 -7.81
N VAL A 171 58.52 43.06 -8.92
CA VAL A 171 59.85 43.62 -9.17
C VAL A 171 60.07 44.78 -8.21
N GLY A 172 61.12 44.67 -7.38
CA GLY A 172 61.41 45.61 -6.32
C GLY A 172 61.76 47.01 -6.83
N THR A 173 61.07 48.01 -6.31
CA THR A 173 61.54 49.41 -6.31
C THR A 173 61.42 49.97 -4.90
N THR A 174 62.57 50.37 -4.38
CA THR A 174 62.80 50.90 -3.03
C THR A 174 62.26 52.32 -2.92
N LEU A 175 61.30 52.57 -2.03
CA LEU A 175 61.01 53.92 -1.55
C LEU A 175 60.83 53.92 -0.02
N ARG A 176 61.73 54.65 0.64
CA ARG A 176 61.74 54.97 2.07
C ARG A 176 60.59 55.92 2.41
N GLY A 177 59.95 55.75 3.58
CA GLY A 177 59.06 56.77 4.12
C GLY A 177 58.46 56.47 5.51
N LYS A 178 59.10 57.05 6.54
CA LYS A 178 58.51 57.67 7.76
C LYS A 178 57.47 56.91 8.61
N VAL A 179 57.95 56.22 9.65
CA VAL A 179 57.83 56.49 11.11
C VAL A 179 56.54 57.15 11.71
N LEU A 180 56.02 56.47 12.77
CA LEU A 180 55.15 56.86 13.93
C LEU A 180 53.60 56.77 13.82
N PRO A 181 52.84 56.58 14.94
CA PRO A 181 53.19 56.06 16.28
C PRO A 181 52.25 54.95 16.83
N SER A 182 52.70 54.32 17.92
CA SER A 182 51.94 53.44 18.81
C SER A 182 51.00 54.20 19.75
N GLN A 183 49.72 53.80 19.80
CA GLN A 183 48.75 53.94 20.90
C GLN A 183 47.70 52.84 20.63
N GLY A 184 47.36 51.87 21.49
CA GLY A 184 47.06 51.95 22.91
C GLY A 184 45.56 51.69 23.10
N PHE A 185 45.21 50.80 24.05
CA PHE A 185 43.89 50.61 24.69
C PHE A 185 42.86 49.68 24.03
N PRO A 186 41.86 49.15 24.78
CA PRO A 186 42.03 48.35 26.01
C PRO A 186 41.04 47.15 26.09
N VAL A 187 41.32 46.24 27.02
CA VAL A 187 40.32 45.31 27.56
C VAL A 187 39.48 46.06 28.59
N SER A 188 38.15 46.10 28.45
CA SER A 188 37.29 46.52 29.55
C SER A 188 35.97 45.74 29.63
N ILE A 189 35.61 45.53 30.87
CA ILE A 189 34.53 44.78 31.47
C ILE A 189 33.34 45.72 31.73
N SER A 190 32.13 45.16 31.59
CA SER A 190 30.87 45.52 32.27
C SER A 190 29.91 46.60 31.72
N ARG A 191 28.66 46.10 31.57
CA ARG A 191 27.32 46.69 31.83
C ARG A 191 26.75 47.69 30.82
N PHE A 192 25.50 47.49 30.40
CA PHE A 192 24.29 48.00 31.06
C PHE A 192 22.99 47.44 30.43
N LEU A 193 22.08 46.91 31.28
CA LEU A 193 20.59 47.02 31.30
C LEU A 193 19.76 46.72 30.03
N LYS A 194 18.52 46.21 30.02
CA LYS A 194 17.47 45.65 30.92
C LYS A 194 16.31 45.25 29.97
N LEU A 195 15.24 44.59 30.45
CA LEU A 195 13.95 44.18 29.80
C LEU A 195 13.96 42.68 29.43
N PHE A 196 13.15 41.74 29.96
CA PHE A 196 12.00 41.65 30.87
C PHE A 196 12.28 40.38 31.73
N GLY A 197 12.09 40.33 33.05
CA GLY A 197 10.78 40.31 33.73
C GLY A 197 10.41 38.87 34.11
N LEU A 198 10.36 38.59 35.43
CA LEU A 198 9.79 37.42 36.14
C LEU A 198 10.76 36.32 36.63
N ARG A 199 11.23 36.49 37.88
CA ARG A 199 11.29 35.40 38.86
C ARG A 199 11.16 35.98 40.27
N SER A 200 10.13 35.55 40.98
CA SER A 200 9.99 35.76 42.42
C SER A 200 10.07 34.40 43.13
N ASN A 201 10.90 34.39 44.16
CA ASN A 201 10.88 33.55 45.36
C ASN A 201 11.15 32.04 45.24
N VAL A 202 12.40 31.69 45.56
CA VAL A 202 12.72 30.53 46.41
C VAL A 202 13.66 31.03 47.51
N PRO A 203 13.31 30.93 48.81
CA PRO A 203 14.22 31.23 49.89
C PRO A 203 15.18 30.06 50.14
N SER A 204 16.39 30.49 50.50
CA SER A 204 17.61 29.76 50.82
C SER A 204 17.62 29.12 52.22
N ASN A 205 18.42 28.05 52.30
CA ASN A 205 19.24 27.61 53.45
C ASN A 205 18.56 27.12 54.74
N PHE A 206 19.06 26.00 55.27
CA PHE A 206 19.71 25.87 56.60
C PHE A 206 20.43 24.50 56.68
N PRO A 207 21.37 24.26 57.63
CA PRO A 207 22.70 23.72 57.34
C PRO A 207 22.91 22.33 57.94
N CYS A 208 24.09 21.78 57.65
CA CYS A 208 24.65 20.64 58.35
C CYS A 208 24.78 20.89 59.86
N VAL A 209 24.25 19.96 60.66
CA VAL A 209 24.84 19.42 61.90
C VAL A 209 24.57 17.92 61.89
#